data_AF-A0A3M6U6X5-F1
#
_entry.id   AF-A0A3M6U6X5-F1
#
_cell.length_a   1.000
_cell.length_b   1.000
_cell.length_c   1.000
_cell.angle_alpha   90.00
_cell.angle_beta   90.00
_cell.angle_gamma   90.00
#
_symmetry.space_group_name_H-M   'P 1'
#
loop_
_entity.id
_entity.type
_entity.pdbx_description
1 polymer ?
#
loop_
_entity_poly.entity_id
_entity_poly.type
_entity_poly.pdbx_seq_one_letter_code
_entity_poly.pdbx_strand_id
1 'polypeptide(L)'
;MVSVCRKTELLEFKNWSFMERSILLKEFDVDEETRNYIRQVHGVIFSKVHLVPLKYKPYLVAISQEVLTDILDLNDSAFESPAFIDFAAGNEMIPNSIMLSHRYGGHQFGDWAGQLGDGRAVILGEYTNRIGERWELQLKGSGKTPYSRNSLKTQGVKRVKRTEMGV
;
A
#
# COMPACT_ATOMS: atom_id res chain seq x y z
N MET A 1 -35.90 23.42 -7.24
CA MET A 1 -36.65 22.77 -6.14
C MET A 1 -36.01 21.40 -5.92
N VAL A 2 -35.60 21.12 -4.67
CA VAL A 2 -35.04 19.85 -4.13
C VAL A 2 -33.58 19.55 -4.57
N SER A 3 -32.58 19.89 -3.73
CA SER A 3 -31.91 19.02 -2.72
C SER A 3 -31.25 17.81 -3.39
N VAL A 4 -29.94 17.57 -3.27
CA VAL A 4 -29.30 17.11 -2.03
C VAL A 4 -27.81 17.51 -2.03
N CYS A 5 -27.42 18.43 -1.15
CA CYS A 5 -26.04 18.44 -0.64
C CYS A 5 -25.95 17.18 0.23
N ARG A 6 -25.49 16.06 -0.35
CA ARG A 6 -25.25 14.86 0.46
C ARG A 6 -24.13 15.29 1.40
N LYS A 7 -24.45 15.49 2.68
CA LYS A 7 -23.47 15.35 3.74
C LYS A 7 -22.98 13.92 3.61
N THR A 8 -21.90 13.75 2.89
CA THR A 8 -21.37 12.45 2.58
C THR A 8 -20.68 11.97 3.84
N GLU A 9 -21.27 10.97 4.49
CA GLU A 9 -20.82 10.51 5.80
C GLU A 9 -19.45 9.83 5.70
N LEU A 10 -18.56 10.24 6.59
CA LEU A 10 -17.31 9.56 6.82
C LEU A 10 -17.58 8.17 7.42
N LEU A 11 -16.81 7.19 6.98
CA LEU A 11 -16.92 5.79 7.37
C LEU A 11 -16.09 5.50 8.63
N GLU A 12 -16.59 4.59 9.46
CA GLU A 12 -15.72 3.90 10.41
C GLU A 12 -14.81 2.91 9.67
N PHE A 13 -13.58 2.72 10.15
CA PHE A 13 -12.61 1.84 9.50
C PHE A 13 -13.12 0.39 9.31
N LYS A 14 -13.96 -0.12 10.22
CA LYS A 14 -14.55 -1.47 10.12
C LYS A 14 -15.46 -1.64 8.89
N ASN A 15 -15.98 -0.55 8.35
CA ASN A 15 -16.86 -0.53 7.18
C ASN A 15 -16.10 -0.08 5.91
N TRP A 16 -14.79 0.11 6.01
CA TRP A 16 -13.94 0.56 4.91
C TRP A 16 -13.34 -0.63 4.16
N SER A 17 -13.29 -0.54 2.83
CA SER A 17 -12.77 -1.63 1.99
C SER A 17 -12.19 -1.10 0.68
N PHE A 18 -11.29 -1.87 0.07
CA PHE A 18 -10.84 -1.61 -1.28
C PHE A 18 -11.90 -1.99 -2.31
N MET A 19 -11.72 -1.51 -3.53
CA MET A 19 -12.53 -1.88 -4.68
C MET A 19 -12.53 -3.40 -4.91
N GLU A 20 -13.71 -4.00 -5.07
CA GLU A 20 -13.85 -5.44 -5.38
C GLU A 20 -13.16 -5.85 -6.67
N ARG A 21 -13.12 -4.94 -7.66
CA ARG A 21 -12.49 -5.17 -8.96
C ARG A 21 -11.34 -4.19 -9.14
N SER A 22 -10.13 -4.69 -8.94
CA SER A 22 -8.90 -3.94 -9.21
C SER A 22 -8.69 -3.79 -10.73
N ILE A 23 -8.44 -2.56 -11.18
CA ILE A 23 -8.02 -2.28 -12.55
C ILE A 23 -6.60 -2.78 -12.77
N LEU A 24 -5.72 -2.67 -11.76
CA LEU A 24 -4.35 -3.15 -11.87
C LEU A 24 -4.28 -4.64 -12.22
N LEU A 25 -5.09 -5.46 -11.55
CA LEU A 25 -5.19 -6.90 -11.84
C LEU A 25 -5.90 -7.22 -13.16
N LYS A 26 -6.71 -6.30 -13.69
CA LYS A 26 -7.50 -6.49 -14.90
C LYS A 26 -6.73 -6.12 -16.16
N GLU A 27 -5.98 -5.02 -16.11
CA GLU A 27 -5.38 -4.40 -17.30
C GLU A 27 -3.91 -4.79 -17.48
N PHE A 28 -3.22 -5.23 -16.42
CA PHE A 28 -1.79 -5.48 -16.46
C PHE A 28 -1.44 -6.92 -16.14
N ASP A 29 -0.40 -7.41 -16.83
CA ASP A 29 0.16 -8.73 -16.58
C ASP A 29 0.84 -8.78 -15.22
N VAL A 30 0.50 -9.83 -14.47
CA VAL A 30 1.00 -10.11 -13.14
C VAL A 30 1.83 -11.39 -13.17
N ASP A 31 2.97 -11.35 -12.50
CA ASP A 31 3.87 -12.46 -12.30
C ASP A 31 3.15 -13.71 -11.76
N GLU A 32 3.35 -14.85 -12.44
CA GLU A 32 2.82 -16.15 -12.01
C GLU A 32 3.55 -16.70 -10.79
N GLU A 33 4.80 -16.29 -10.57
CA GLU A 33 5.59 -16.72 -9.42
C GLU A 33 5.13 -16.00 -8.15
N THR A 34 4.52 -16.74 -7.24
CA THR A 34 3.96 -16.23 -5.99
C THR A 34 4.95 -16.21 -4.82
N ARG A 35 6.08 -16.90 -4.92
CA ARG A 35 7.10 -16.91 -3.86
C ARG A 35 7.81 -15.56 -3.79
N ASN A 36 7.89 -15.01 -2.58
CA ASN A 36 8.53 -13.71 -2.33
C ASN A 36 10.03 -13.86 -2.03
N TYR A 37 10.86 -13.84 -3.09
CA TYR A 37 12.32 -13.83 -3.01
C TYR A 37 12.91 -12.90 -4.08
N ILE A 38 14.13 -12.40 -3.84
CA ILE A 38 14.80 -11.47 -4.74
C ILE A 38 15.12 -12.18 -6.07
N ARG A 39 14.66 -11.61 -7.19
CA ARG A 39 14.88 -12.16 -8.53
C ARG A 39 14.68 -11.09 -9.61
N GLN A 40 15.21 -11.35 -10.80
CA GLN A 40 14.87 -10.57 -11.99
C GLN A 40 13.53 -11.05 -12.57
N VAL A 41 12.61 -10.11 -12.77
CA VAL A 41 11.26 -10.37 -13.29
C VAL A 41 11.19 -9.93 -14.74
N HIS A 42 10.54 -10.71 -15.60
CA HIS A 42 10.50 -10.44 -17.03
C HIS A 42 9.07 -10.52 -17.55
N GLY A 43 8.77 -9.75 -18.59
CA GLY A 43 7.49 -9.86 -19.32
C GLY A 43 6.24 -9.38 -18.59
N VAL A 44 6.35 -8.95 -17.33
CA VAL A 44 5.19 -8.51 -16.52
C VAL A 44 5.46 -7.16 -15.84
N ILE A 45 4.40 -6.53 -15.33
CA ILE A 45 4.45 -5.21 -14.68
C ILE A 45 4.41 -5.35 -13.16
N PHE A 46 3.64 -6.29 -12.64
CA PHE A 46 3.50 -6.47 -11.19
C PHE A 46 3.91 -7.87 -10.75
N SER A 47 4.42 -7.98 -9.52
CA SER A 47 4.52 -9.25 -8.81
C SER A 47 3.63 -9.22 -7.57
N LYS A 48 2.86 -10.30 -7.35
CA LYS A 48 2.16 -10.52 -6.08
C LYS A 48 3.18 -10.75 -4.98
N VAL A 49 2.94 -10.11 -3.84
CA VAL A 49 3.83 -10.17 -2.68
C VAL A 49 3.04 -10.28 -1.39
N HIS A 50 3.72 -10.68 -0.34
CA HIS A 50 3.16 -10.72 1.00
C HIS A 50 3.85 -9.67 1.87
N LEU A 51 3.07 -9.02 2.72
CA LEU A 51 3.62 -8.12 3.73
C LEU A 51 4.43 -8.92 4.75
N VAL A 52 5.48 -8.30 5.28
CA VAL A 52 6.23 -8.80 6.41
C VAL A 52 5.74 -8.03 7.64
N PRO A 53 4.99 -8.67 8.56
CA PRO A 53 4.50 -8.02 9.77
C PRO A 53 5.64 -7.48 10.63
N LEU A 54 5.35 -6.46 11.42
CA LEU A 54 6.31 -5.94 12.38
C LEU A 54 6.50 -6.94 13.54
N LYS A 55 7.74 -7.09 13.99
CA LYS A 55 8.09 -7.96 15.13
C LYS A 55 7.48 -7.47 16.46
N TYR A 56 7.22 -6.18 16.57
CA TYR A 56 6.72 -5.52 17.78
C TYR A 56 5.42 -4.80 17.47
N LYS A 57 4.60 -4.58 18.52
CA LYS A 57 3.33 -3.90 18.40
C LYS A 57 3.52 -2.47 17.84
N PRO A 58 2.84 -2.11 16.73
CA PRO A 58 2.91 -0.76 16.19
C PRO A 58 2.19 0.25 17.08
N TYR A 59 2.55 1.52 16.92
CA TYR A 59 1.80 2.66 17.44
C TYR A 59 1.82 3.78 16.41
N LEU A 60 0.74 4.56 16.34
CA LEU A 60 0.63 5.68 15.42
C LEU A 60 1.53 6.83 15.88
N VAL A 61 2.34 7.38 14.97
CA VAL A 61 3.22 8.52 15.26
C VAL A 61 2.64 9.83 14.75
N ALA A 62 2.07 9.81 13.54
CA ALA A 62 1.46 10.94 12.88
C ALA A 62 0.52 10.44 11.78
N ILE A 63 -0.46 11.28 11.43
CA ILE A 63 -1.40 11.05 10.33
C ILE A 63 -1.77 12.42 9.74
N SER A 64 -2.04 12.48 8.43
CA SER A 64 -2.70 13.65 7.82
C SER A 64 -4.21 13.45 7.97
N GLN A 65 -4.86 14.41 8.63
CA GLN A 65 -6.30 14.36 8.82
C GLN A 65 -7.02 14.57 7.49
N GLU A 66 -6.49 15.43 6.62
CA GLU A 66 -7.05 15.69 5.28
C GLU A 66 -7.03 14.44 4.41
N VAL A 67 -5.95 13.64 4.43
CA VAL A 67 -5.92 12.36 3.72
C VAL A 67 -6.99 11.41 4.28
N LEU A 68 -7.11 11.34 5.61
CA LEU A 68 -8.08 10.45 6.24
C LEU A 68 -9.52 10.83 5.86
N THR A 69 -9.87 12.11 5.99
CA THR A 69 -11.25 12.58 5.82
C THR A 69 -11.62 12.87 4.37
N ASP A 70 -10.72 13.41 3.57
CA ASP A 70 -11.04 13.93 2.23
C ASP A 70 -10.66 12.96 1.11
N ILE A 71 -9.69 12.06 1.37
CA ILE A 71 -9.26 11.05 0.39
C ILE A 71 -9.78 9.67 0.75
N LEU A 72 -9.64 9.24 2.01
CA LEU A 72 -10.03 7.88 2.44
C LEU A 72 -11.47 7.80 2.96
N ASP A 73 -12.15 8.94 3.11
CA ASP A 73 -13.49 9.07 3.68
C ASP A 73 -13.65 8.39 5.04
N LEU A 74 -12.59 8.36 5.84
CA LEU A 74 -12.57 7.78 7.17
C LEU A 74 -12.83 8.88 8.20
N ASN A 75 -13.61 8.53 9.22
CA ASN A 75 -13.82 9.43 10.35
C ASN A 75 -12.66 9.37 11.35
N ASP A 76 -12.64 10.35 12.25
CA ASP A 76 -11.60 10.50 13.28
C ASP A 76 -11.47 9.25 14.17
N SER A 77 -12.52 8.43 14.37
CA SER A 77 -12.38 7.21 15.18
C SER A 77 -11.38 6.19 14.61
N ALA A 78 -10.99 6.32 13.34
CA ALA A 78 -9.98 5.47 12.71
C ALA A 78 -8.62 5.55 13.42
N PHE A 79 -8.18 6.71 13.94
CA PHE A 79 -6.85 6.81 14.55
C PHE A 79 -6.74 6.10 15.92
N GLU A 80 -7.86 5.90 16.61
CA GLU A 80 -7.92 5.15 17.87
C GLU A 80 -8.10 3.64 17.64
N SER A 81 -8.51 3.25 16.42
CA SER A 81 -8.78 1.87 16.07
C SER A 81 -7.50 1.04 16.00
N PRO A 82 -7.34 0.00 16.84
CA PRO A 82 -6.23 -0.92 16.72
C PRO A 82 -6.13 -1.58 15.35
N ALA A 83 -7.28 -1.89 14.73
CA ALA A 83 -7.35 -2.47 13.39
C ALA A 83 -6.79 -1.53 12.32
N PHE A 84 -7.05 -0.23 12.41
CA PHE A 84 -6.46 0.75 11.50
C PHE A 84 -4.93 0.82 11.67
N ILE A 85 -4.46 0.82 12.91
CA ILE A 85 -3.01 0.84 13.21
C ILE A 85 -2.34 -0.43 12.67
N ASP A 86 -2.95 -1.59 12.83
CA ASP A 86 -2.44 -2.86 12.32
C ASP A 86 -2.48 -2.93 10.78
N PHE A 87 -3.52 -2.40 10.15
CA PHE A 87 -3.59 -2.24 8.69
C PHE A 87 -2.48 -1.30 8.17
N ALA A 88 -2.35 -0.09 8.73
CA ALA A 88 -1.32 0.86 8.35
C ALA A 88 0.10 0.35 8.63
N ALA A 89 0.25 -0.55 9.61
CA ALA A 89 1.49 -1.25 9.89
C ALA A 89 1.72 -2.49 9.02
N GLY A 90 0.77 -2.86 8.15
CA GLY A 90 0.84 -4.06 7.32
C GLY A 90 0.82 -5.37 8.10
N ASN A 91 0.21 -5.38 9.28
CA ASN A 91 -0.04 -6.57 10.09
C ASN A 91 -1.39 -7.20 9.74
N GLU A 92 -2.33 -6.40 9.25
CA GLU A 92 -3.68 -6.84 8.87
C GLU A 92 -4.00 -6.40 7.42
N MET A 93 -4.75 -7.25 6.72
CA MET A 93 -5.28 -6.94 5.40
C MET A 93 -6.78 -6.75 5.52
N ILE A 94 -7.31 -5.79 4.77
CA ILE A 94 -8.75 -5.55 4.69
C ILE A 94 -9.34 -6.23 3.44
N PRO A 95 -10.68 -6.32 3.32
CA PRO A 95 -11.32 -6.88 2.15
C PRO A 95 -10.82 -6.25 0.84
N ASN A 96 -10.71 -7.09 -0.19
CA ASN A 96 -10.30 -6.73 -1.56
C ASN A 96 -8.86 -6.20 -1.72
N SER A 97 -8.00 -6.41 -0.73
CA SER A 97 -6.57 -6.12 -0.89
C SER A 97 -5.95 -6.98 -1.99
N ILE A 98 -5.01 -6.44 -2.77
CA ILE A 98 -4.37 -7.11 -3.91
C ILE A 98 -2.86 -7.37 -3.76
N MET A 99 -2.17 -6.61 -2.91
CA MET A 99 -0.73 -6.76 -2.57
C MET A 99 0.19 -6.94 -3.79
N LEU A 100 0.42 -5.84 -4.51
CA LEU A 100 1.29 -5.82 -5.69
C LEU A 100 2.58 -5.04 -5.43
N SER A 101 3.66 -5.44 -6.08
CA SER A 101 4.89 -4.66 -6.18
C SER A 101 5.19 -4.38 -7.65
N HIS A 102 5.47 -3.11 -7.97
CA HIS A 102 5.66 -2.65 -9.34
C HIS A 102 7.10 -2.89 -9.81
N ARG A 103 7.25 -3.46 -11.01
CA ARG A 103 8.50 -3.53 -11.75
C ARG A 103 8.70 -2.26 -12.56
N TYR A 104 9.86 -1.63 -12.44
CA TYR A 104 10.25 -0.53 -13.31
C TYR A 104 11.76 -0.56 -13.57
N GLY A 105 12.27 0.35 -14.39
CA GLY A 105 13.70 0.51 -14.65
C GLY A 105 14.05 1.99 -14.69
N GLY A 106 15.33 2.33 -14.61
CA GLY A 106 15.71 3.73 -14.65
C GLY A 106 17.20 3.98 -14.63
N HIS A 107 17.56 5.21 -14.96
CA HIS A 107 18.92 5.71 -14.77
C HIS A 107 19.11 6.17 -13.33
N GLN A 108 20.22 5.81 -12.69
CA GLN A 108 20.62 6.32 -11.39
C GLN A 108 21.99 6.95 -11.53
N PHE A 109 22.14 8.21 -11.10
CA PHE A 109 23.41 8.95 -11.18
C PHE A 109 24.02 9.04 -12.58
N GLY A 110 23.18 9.01 -13.64
CA GLY A 110 23.62 9.10 -15.04
C GLY A 110 23.80 7.75 -15.73
N ASP A 111 23.84 6.63 -15.00
CA ASP A 111 24.01 5.30 -15.57
C ASP A 111 22.70 4.51 -15.58
N TRP A 112 22.50 3.68 -16.61
CA TRP A 112 21.37 2.75 -16.67
C TRP A 112 21.51 1.68 -15.58
N ALA A 113 20.62 1.72 -14.59
CA ALA A 113 20.68 0.83 -13.43
C ALA A 113 19.98 -0.52 -13.66
N GLY A 114 19.52 -0.78 -14.89
CA GLY A 114 18.77 -1.98 -15.24
C GLY A 114 17.40 -2.02 -14.57
N GLN A 115 16.99 -3.23 -14.18
CA GLN A 115 15.72 -3.44 -13.49
C GLN A 115 15.76 -2.93 -12.06
N LEU A 116 14.78 -2.10 -11.76
CA LEU A 116 14.39 -1.64 -10.45
C LEU A 116 13.01 -2.22 -10.12
N GLY A 117 12.37 -1.64 -9.13
CA GLY A 117 11.01 -1.93 -8.75
C GLY A 117 10.78 -1.49 -7.32
N ASP A 118 9.56 -1.74 -6.85
CA ASP A 118 9.17 -1.49 -5.47
C ASP A 118 9.89 -2.44 -4.52
N GLY A 119 11.15 -2.13 -4.22
CA GLY A 119 12.01 -2.98 -3.40
C GLY A 119 11.61 -3.06 -1.93
N ARG A 120 10.76 -2.14 -1.46
CA ARG A 120 10.25 -2.03 -0.07
C ARG A 120 8.86 -1.39 0.01
N ALA A 121 8.16 -1.30 -1.12
CA ALA A 121 6.80 -0.75 -1.19
C ALA A 121 5.87 -1.84 -1.71
N VAL A 122 4.61 -1.78 -1.28
CA VAL A 122 3.56 -2.69 -1.75
C VAL A 122 2.28 -1.89 -1.93
N ILE A 123 1.67 -1.98 -3.10
CA ILE A 123 0.31 -1.52 -3.37
C ILE A 123 -0.64 -2.46 -2.64
N LEU A 124 -1.38 -1.92 -1.67
CA LEU A 124 -2.35 -2.67 -0.87
C LEU A 124 -3.64 -2.91 -1.66
N GLY A 125 -4.09 -1.91 -2.41
CA GLY A 125 -5.35 -1.94 -3.15
C GLY A 125 -5.70 -0.58 -3.75
N GLU A 126 -6.79 -0.59 -4.50
CA GLU A 126 -7.39 0.62 -5.09
C GLU A 126 -8.62 1.01 -4.27
N TYR A 127 -8.77 2.30 -4.00
CA TYR A 127 -9.92 2.89 -3.33
C TYR A 127 -10.57 3.92 -4.25
N THR A 128 -11.89 4.02 -4.21
CA THR A 128 -12.62 5.12 -4.86
C THR A 128 -13.31 5.92 -3.76
N ASN A 129 -12.94 7.19 -3.64
CA ASN A 129 -13.53 8.06 -2.65
C ASN A 129 -14.95 8.48 -3.04
N ARG A 130 -15.62 9.14 -2.12
CA ARG A 130 -17.01 9.56 -2.20
C ARG A 130 -17.32 10.56 -3.32
N ILE A 131 -16.29 11.26 -3.82
CA ILE A 131 -16.40 12.19 -4.95
C ILE A 131 -16.04 11.52 -6.29
N GLY A 132 -15.72 10.23 -6.27
CA GLY A 132 -15.46 9.42 -7.45
C GLY A 132 -14.01 9.42 -7.91
N GLU A 133 -13.08 9.97 -7.13
CA GLU A 133 -11.65 9.90 -7.41
C GLU A 133 -11.09 8.55 -6.99
N ARG A 134 -10.11 8.07 -7.76
CA ARG A 134 -9.45 6.79 -7.53
C ARG A 134 -8.08 7.02 -6.92
N TRP A 135 -7.76 6.21 -5.92
CA TRP A 135 -6.52 6.25 -5.18
C TRP A 135 -5.90 4.86 -5.10
N GLU A 136 -4.59 4.78 -5.29
CA GLU A 136 -3.81 3.56 -5.06
C GLU A 136 -3.09 3.69 -3.72
N LEU A 137 -3.40 2.83 -2.76
CA LEU A 137 -2.75 2.91 -1.46
C LEU A 137 -1.49 2.07 -1.46
N GLN A 138 -0.36 2.71 -1.17
CA GLN A 138 0.94 2.05 -1.08
C GLN A 138 1.50 2.06 0.34
N LEU A 139 1.88 0.88 0.82
CA LEU A 139 2.58 0.71 2.08
C LEU A 139 4.09 0.67 1.86
N LYS A 140 4.78 1.69 2.37
CA LYS A 140 6.26 1.73 2.40
C LYS A 140 6.80 1.05 3.65
N GLY A 141 7.92 0.34 3.49
CA GLY A 141 8.54 -0.45 4.56
C GLY A 141 7.84 -1.79 4.83
N SER A 142 7.08 -2.29 3.85
CA SER A 142 6.30 -3.54 3.89
C SER A 142 7.13 -4.82 4.00
N GLY A 143 8.43 -4.75 3.76
CA GLY A 143 9.33 -5.91 3.82
C GLY A 143 10.16 -6.05 2.56
N LYS A 144 10.65 -7.26 2.31
CA LYS A 144 11.33 -7.60 1.05
C LYS A 144 10.30 -7.93 -0.02
N THR A 145 10.64 -7.60 -1.25
CA THR A 145 9.91 -7.92 -2.47
C THR A 145 10.90 -8.53 -3.48
N PRO A 146 10.44 -9.05 -4.63
CA PRO A 146 11.34 -9.49 -5.69
C PRO A 146 12.35 -8.45 -6.17
N TYR A 147 11.98 -7.17 -6.07
CA TYR A 147 12.77 -6.02 -6.50
C TYR A 147 13.70 -5.47 -5.41
N SER A 148 13.72 -6.07 -4.21
CA SER A 148 14.66 -5.68 -3.17
C SER A 148 16.11 -5.91 -3.63
N ARG A 149 17.01 -4.96 -3.33
CA ARG A 149 18.45 -5.13 -3.56
C ARG A 149 19.15 -5.78 -2.37
N ASN A 150 20.22 -6.54 -2.63
CA ASN A 150 21.01 -7.27 -1.61
C ASN A 150 21.67 -6.37 -0.55
N SER A 151 21.73 -5.05 -0.74
CA SER A 151 22.18 -4.09 0.28
C SER A 151 21.20 -3.96 1.46
N LEU A 152 20.01 -4.54 1.36
CA LEU A 152 18.95 -4.45 2.36
C LEU A 152 19.02 -5.63 3.34
N LYS A 153 20.07 -5.66 4.17
CA LYS A 153 20.04 -6.41 5.44
C LYS A 153 19.09 -5.70 6.41
N THR A 154 17.81 -6.06 6.41
CA THR A 154 16.89 -5.60 7.47
C THR A 154 16.80 -6.64 8.59
N GLN A 155 17.90 -6.83 9.32
CA GLN A 155 17.90 -7.26 10.74
C GLN A 155 18.89 -6.40 11.55
N GLY A 156 19.03 -5.12 11.17
CA GLY A 156 19.66 -4.12 12.03
C GLY A 156 18.58 -3.34 12.76
N VAL A 157 18.54 -3.44 14.08
CA VAL A 157 17.68 -2.64 14.95
C VAL A 157 18.00 -1.15 14.73
N LYS A 158 17.17 -0.49 13.93
CA LYS A 158 16.87 0.93 14.04
C LYS A 158 15.35 1.00 14.10
N ARG A 159 14.78 1.85 14.97
CA ARG A 159 13.33 2.16 14.98
C ARG A 159 12.85 2.26 13.53
N VAL A 160 12.11 1.24 13.06
CA VAL A 160 11.57 1.26 11.70
C VAL A 160 10.39 2.22 11.78
N LYS A 161 10.62 3.48 11.44
CA LYS A 161 9.54 4.37 11.06
C LYS A 161 9.04 3.85 9.71
N ARG A 162 7.86 3.20 9.68
CA ARG A 162 7.09 3.11 8.44
C ARG A 162 6.50 4.49 8.23
N THR A 163 7.24 5.32 7.50
CA THR A 163 6.75 6.62 7.05
C THR A 163 5.87 6.37 5.84
N GLU A 164 4.58 6.66 6.04
CA GLU A 164 3.58 6.93 5.01
C GLU A 164 2.94 5.69 4.35
N MET A 165 1.62 5.56 4.53
CA MET A 165 0.77 5.10 3.44
C MET A 165 0.73 6.25 2.44
N GLY A 166 1.46 6.11 1.33
CA GLY A 166 1.37 7.06 0.24
C GLY A 166 0.05 6.84 -0.48
N VAL A 167 -0.72 7.92 -0.63
CA VAL A 167 -1.81 8.05 -1.60
C VAL A 167 -1.27 8.63 -2.90
#